data_AF-A0A1V5BZW7-F1
#
_entry.id   AF-A0A1V5BZW7-F1
#
_cell.length_a   1.000
_cell.length_b   1.000
_cell.length_c   1.000
_cell.angle_alpha   90.00
_cell.angle_beta   90.00
_cell.angle_gamma   90.00
#
_symmetry.space_group_name_H-M   'P 1'
#
loop_
_entity.id
_entity.type
_entity.pdbx_description
1 polymer ?
#
loop_
_entity_poly.entity_id
_entity_poly.type
_entity_poly.pdbx_seq_one_letter_code
_entity_poly.pdbx_strand_id
1 'polypeptide(L)' 'MTRDEAKEKAQYRVFVCMYRGDIEDECRTRGIKVTKSRCTMEKKLIEALTDEYMRLSKGGHY' A
#
# COMPACT_ATOMS: atom_id res chain seq x y z
N MET A 1 -12.51 -10.62 2.07
CA MET A 1 -11.07 -10.49 2.37
C MET A 1 -10.91 -10.06 3.82
N THR A 2 -10.04 -10.76 4.54
CA THR A 2 -9.61 -10.43 5.90
C THR A 2 -8.50 -9.38 5.88
N ARG A 3 -8.20 -8.77 7.03
CA ARG A 3 -7.14 -7.77 7.13
C ARG A 3 -5.76 -8.37 6.89
N ASP A 4 -5.54 -9.61 7.32
CA ASP A 4 -4.26 -10.30 7.12
C ASP A 4 -4.02 -10.62 5.65
N GLU A 5 -5.04 -11.11 4.93
CA GLU A 5 -4.97 -11.30 3.46
C GLU A 5 -4.71 -9.99 2.72
N ALA A 6 -5.38 -8.90 3.12
CA ALA A 6 -5.17 -7.59 2.55
C ALA A 6 -3.74 -7.08 2.80
N LYS A 7 -3.22 -7.31 4.00
CA LYS A 7 -1.85 -6.93 4.39
C LYS A 7 -0.81 -7.75 3.64
N GLU A 8 -0.99 -9.05 3.51
CA GLU A 8 -0.10 -9.92 2.73
C GLU A 8 -0.04 -9.48 1.27
N LYS A 9 -1.20 -9.18 0.67
CA LYS A 9 -1.29 -8.65 -0.69
C LYS A 9 -0.58 -7.30 -0.84
N ALA A 10 -0.74 -6.41 0.14
CA ALA A 10 -0.07 -5.11 0.14
C ALA A 10 1.45 -5.26 0.29
N GLN A 11 1.92 -6.15 1.16
CA GLN A 11 3.34 -6.46 1.34
C GLN A 11 3.97 -7.02 0.08
N TYR A 12 3.30 -7.99 -0.58
CA TYR A 12 3.77 -8.55 -1.84
C TYR A 12 3.92 -7.45 -2.90
N ARG A 13 2.89 -6.61 -3.06
CA ARG A 13 2.92 -5.51 -4.03
C ARG A 13 4.07 -4.53 -3.78
N VAL A 14 4.29 -4.13 -2.52
CA VAL A 14 5.30 -3.12 -2.18
C VAL A 14 6.73 -3.67 -2.17
N PHE A 15 6.94 -4.90 -1.71
CA PHE A 15 8.29 -5.47 -1.59
C PHE A 15 8.77 -6.17 -2.85
N VAL A 16 7.86 -6.77 -3.62
CA VAL A 16 8.21 -7.60 -4.79
C VAL A 16 7.98 -6.85 -6.10
N CYS A 17 6.89 -6.09 -6.20
CA CYS A 17 6.47 -5.51 -7.49
C CYS A 17 6.89 -4.05 -7.71
N MET A 18 7.49 -3.39 -6.70
CA MET A 18 7.77 -1.95 -6.77
C MET A 18 9.25 -1.64 -6.53
N TYR A 19 9.79 -0.77 -7.40
CA TYR A 19 11.06 -0.11 -7.16
C TYR A 19 10.87 1.14 -6.32
N ARG A 20 11.99 1.74 -5.91
CA ARG A 20 11.97 2.96 -5.09
C ARG A 20 11.14 4.07 -5.74
N GLY A 21 11.27 4.28 -7.05
CA GLY A 21 10.50 5.30 -7.78
C GLY A 21 9.00 5.04 -7.72
N ASP A 22 8.57 3.79 -7.91
CA ASP A 22 7.16 3.41 -7.84
C ASP A 22 6.60 3.61 -6.43
N ILE A 23 7.37 3.27 -5.39
CA ILE A 23 6.99 3.51 -3.99
C ILE A 23 6.83 5.02 -3.74
N GLU A 24 7.76 5.84 -4.24
CA GLU A 24 7.69 7.30 -4.08
C GLU A 24 6.47 7.88 -4.78
N ASP A 25 6.12 7.37 -5.96
CA ASP A 25 4.95 7.81 -6.72
C ASP A 25 3.62 7.37 -6.09
N GLU A 26 3.50 6.10 -5.71
CA GLU A 26 2.31 5.57 -5.02
C GLU A 26 2.11 6.26 -3.66
N CYS A 27 3.19 6.64 -2.97
CA CYS A 27 3.13 7.48 -1.77
C CYS A 27 2.57 8.87 -2.08
N ARG A 28 3.07 9.57 -3.11
CA ARG A 28 2.57 10.91 -3.49
C ARG A 28 1.09 10.88 -3.85
N THR A 29 0.69 9.91 -4.67
CA THR A 29 -0.69 9.73 -5.12
C THR A 29 -1.65 9.55 -3.94
N ARG A 30 -1.19 8.95 -2.84
CA ARG A 30 -1.96 8.74 -1.60
C ARG A 30 -1.75 9.82 -0.54
N GLY A 31 -1.05 10.91 -0.85
CA GLY A 31 -0.74 11.97 0.11
C GLY A 31 0.24 11.56 1.23
N ILE A 32 0.93 10.43 1.07
CA ILE A 32 1.95 9.96 2.00
C ILE A 32 3.24 10.75 1.75
N LYS A 33 3.78 11.38 2.80
CA LYS A 33 5.04 12.11 2.72
C LYS A 33 6.19 11.20 2.28
N VAL A 34 6.78 11.50 1.13
CA VAL A 34 8.00 10.88 0.62
C VAL A 34 9.19 11.23 1.52
N THR A 35 10.01 10.23 1.87
CA THR A 35 11.19 10.41 2.72
C THR A 35 12.41 9.70 2.13
N LYS A 36 13.61 10.02 2.62
CA LYS A 36 14.83 9.30 2.22
C LYS A 36 14.79 7.82 2.60
N SER A 37 14.09 7.47 3.68
CA SER A 37 13.96 6.10 4.17
C SER A 37 12.93 5.31 3.35
N ARG A 38 13.42 4.35 2.57
CA ARG A 38 12.56 3.40 1.83
C ARG A 38 11.66 2.63 2.78
N CYS A 39 12.21 2.05 3.85
CA CYS A 39 11.45 1.28 4.84
C CYS A 39 10.30 2.07 5.47
N THR A 40 10.48 3.38 5.69
CA THR A 40 9.42 4.23 6.25
C THR A 40 8.30 4.46 5.25
N MET A 41 8.62 4.63 3.96
CA MET A 41 7.63 4.77 2.90
C MET A 41 6.88 3.46 2.67
N GLU A 42 7.60 2.34 2.61
CA GLU A 42 7.02 1.01 2.43
C GLU A 42 5.99 0.69 3.52
N LYS A 43 6.33 0.91 4.80
CA LYS A 43 5.39 0.66 5.91
C LYS A 43 4.08 1.45 5.75
N LYS A 44 4.19 2.76 5.49
CA LYS A 44 3.02 3.63 5.32
C LYS A 44 2.21 3.27 4.08
N LEU A 45 2.88 2.89 3.00
CA LEU A 45 2.24 2.47 1.76
C LEU A 45 1.50 1.14 1.94
N ILE A 46 2.11 0.18 2.65
CA ILE A 46 1.47 -1.10 3.00
C ILE A 46 0.21 -0.87 3.84
N GLU A 47 0.27 0.02 4.85
CA GLU A 47 -0.90 0.36 5.67
C GLU A 47 -2.03 0.95 4.81
N ALA A 48 -1.72 1.93 3.94
CA ALA A 48 -2.71 2.54 3.06
C ALA A 48 -3.32 1.55 2.07
N LEU A 49 -2.51 0.70 1.44
CA LEU A 49 -2.97 -0.34 0.52
C LEU A 49 -3.82 -1.40 1.24
N THR A 50 -3.46 -1.77 2.47
CA THR A 50 -4.26 -2.71 3.28
C THR A 50 -5.66 -2.15 3.52
N ASP A 51 -5.77 -0.87 3.88
CA ASP A 51 -7.06 -0.23 4.11
C ASP A 51 -7.86 -0.01 2.82
N GLU A 52 -7.20 0.25 1.69
CA GLU A 52 -7.84 0.27 0.36
C GLU A 52 -8.42 -1.10 -0.01
N TYR A 53 -7.63 -2.16 0.11
CA TYR A 53 -8.09 -3.53 -0.15
C TYR A 53 -9.24 -3.93 0.75
N MET A 54 -9.17 -3.62 2.04
CA MET A 54 -10.26 -3.86 2.98
C MET A 54 -11.54 -3.09 2.62
N ARG A 55 -11.42 -1.85 2.15
CA ARG A 55 -12.58 -1.05 1.70
C ARG A 55 -13.17 -1.62 0.41
N LEU A 56 -12.36 -1.95 -0.58
CA LEU A 56 -12.80 -2.54 -1.84
C LEU A 56 -13.50 -3.90 -1.62
N SER A 57 -13.02 -4.72 -0.68
CA SER A 57 -13.68 -5.97 -0.32
C SER A 57 -15.04 -5.79 0.35
N LYS A 58 -15.33 -4.62 0.90
CA LYS A 58 -16.60 -4.30 1.57
C LYS A 58 -17.56 -3.48 0.69
N GLY A 59 -17.07 -2.96 -0.43
CA GLY A 59 -17.80 -2.03 -1.32
C GLY A 59 -18.16 -2.61 -2.69
N GLY A 60 -18.34 -3.93 -2.83
CA GLY A 60 -18.83 -4.56 -4.05
C GLY A 60 -20.34 -4.38 -4.24
N HIS A 61 -20.82 -3.14 -4.33
CA HIS A 61 -22.16 -2.79 -4.81
C HIS A 61 -22.09 -1.40 -5.45
N TYR A 62 -21.77 -1.37 -6.74
CA TYR A 62 -22.14 -0.30 -7.66
C TYR A 62 -22.59 -0.97 -8.95
#